data_AF-A0A260YTM5-F1
#
_entry.id   AF-A0A260YTM5-F1
#
_cell.length_a   1.000
_cell.length_b   1.000
_cell.length_c   1.000
_cell.angle_alpha   90.00
_cell.angle_beta   90.00
_cell.angle_gamma   90.00
#
_symmetry.space_group_name_H-M   'P 1'
#
loop_
_entity.id
_entity.type
_entity.pdbx_description
1 polymer ?
#
loop_
_entity_poly.entity_id
_entity_poly.type
_entity_poly.pdbx_seq_one_letter_code
_entity_poly.pdbx_strand_id
1 'polypeptide(L)'
;MKAEIDYILNKTKDDTEIRFLHTMGMEEAERTLGKNTFEFIRCPIQRAKHRAVPIKGCGGGKQESNFYILAVDALFEYLRSAIFGAKLLQKISNFDEFSRILSDFQNVFTVEFNRPYFIRMSVMNGLSAKLPSECDECEKKTPDVQISSQNDSQMEFSKFLNELNEIKKELENLKNNYEKVVESEAKKEEELSKLKEELTLEKEKNRETILTLKAENAANERVIQQLLDKLTPISSKEDRQNAVEEAPFDWRSLSYGNSKKKRTDGQLLAEHVVMEASGE
;
A
#
# COMPACT_ATOMS: atom_id res chain seq x y z
N MET A 1 -3.83 -21.58 27.12
CA MET A 1 -4.82 -21.98 26.10
C MET A 1 -4.45 -21.22 24.82
N LYS A 2 -3.47 -21.73 24.05
CA LYS A 2 -3.03 -21.11 22.78
C LYS A 2 -3.96 -21.62 21.68
N ALA A 3 -5.11 -20.98 21.53
CA ALA A 3 -5.96 -21.22 20.36
C ALA A 3 -5.28 -20.53 19.17
N GLU A 4 -4.95 -21.30 18.14
CA GLU A 4 -4.39 -20.78 16.90
C GLU A 4 -5.42 -19.86 16.23
N ILE A 5 -4.98 -18.70 15.76
CA ILE A 5 -5.85 -17.70 15.14
C ILE A 5 -6.59 -18.29 13.93
N ASP A 6 -5.96 -19.21 13.20
CA ASP A 6 -6.60 -19.93 12.08
C ASP A 6 -7.87 -20.66 12.53
N TYR A 7 -7.85 -21.29 13.71
CA TYR A 7 -9.01 -21.95 14.31
C TYR A 7 -10.08 -20.95 14.77
N ILE A 8 -9.68 -19.74 15.19
CA ILE A 8 -10.60 -18.69 15.65
C ILE A 8 -11.28 -17.98 14.48
N LEU A 9 -10.54 -17.67 13.41
CA LEU A 9 -11.04 -16.98 12.22
C LEU A 9 -11.82 -17.91 11.28
N ASN A 10 -11.46 -19.18 11.21
CA ASN A 10 -12.15 -20.18 10.37
C ASN A 10 -13.08 -21.10 11.17
N LYS A 11 -13.66 -20.60 12.28
CA LYS A 11 -14.49 -21.33 13.26
C LYS A 11 -15.62 -22.25 12.72
N THR A 12 -15.89 -22.23 11.42
CA THR A 12 -16.97 -22.97 10.75
C THR A 12 -16.50 -23.98 9.70
N LYS A 13 -15.19 -24.11 9.42
CA LYS A 13 -14.67 -25.01 8.39
C LYS A 13 -13.68 -25.99 8.98
N ASP A 14 -13.86 -27.28 8.66
CA ASP A 14 -12.88 -28.32 8.98
C ASP A 14 -11.53 -27.97 8.28
N ASP A 15 -10.39 -28.37 8.85
CA ASP A 15 -9.05 -28.16 8.26
C ASP A 15 -8.98 -28.77 6.84
N THR A 16 -9.80 -29.77 6.56
CA THR A 16 -9.95 -30.38 5.23
C THR A 16 -10.60 -29.46 4.20
N GLU A 17 -11.38 -28.46 4.62
CA GLU A 17 -12.14 -27.54 3.75
C GLU A 17 -11.41 -26.22 3.46
N ILE A 18 -10.34 -25.89 4.18
CA ILE A 18 -9.58 -24.65 3.98
C ILE A 18 -8.73 -24.77 2.70
N ARG A 19 -9.27 -24.27 1.59
CA ARG A 19 -8.61 -24.23 0.27
C ARG A 19 -7.71 -23.01 0.08
N PHE A 20 -8.04 -21.90 0.73
CA PHE A 20 -7.39 -20.60 0.53
C PHE A 20 -7.08 -19.94 1.88
N LEU A 21 -5.90 -19.32 2.00
CA LEU A 21 -5.51 -18.50 3.15
C LEU A 21 -5.35 -17.05 2.69
N HIS A 22 -6.15 -16.15 3.25
CA HIS A 22 -6.06 -14.73 2.95
C HIS A 22 -5.07 -14.04 3.89
N THR A 23 -4.33 -13.07 3.37
CA THR A 23 -3.48 -12.22 4.20
C THR A 23 -4.31 -11.18 4.95
N MET A 24 -3.84 -10.83 6.14
CA MET A 24 -4.43 -9.82 7.03
C MET A 24 -3.35 -8.84 7.46
N GLY A 25 -3.66 -7.53 7.44
CA GLY A 25 -2.74 -6.50 7.93
C GLY A 25 -2.66 -6.47 9.46
N MET A 26 -1.59 -5.91 10.03
CA MET A 26 -1.41 -5.83 11.49
C MET A 26 -2.56 -5.05 12.17
N GLU A 27 -2.92 -3.89 11.64
CA GLU A 27 -4.01 -3.06 12.17
C GLU A 27 -5.38 -3.75 12.08
N GLU A 28 -5.57 -4.59 11.06
CA GLU A 28 -6.77 -5.40 10.91
C GLU A 28 -6.81 -6.52 11.94
N ALA A 29 -5.70 -7.24 12.14
CA ALA A 29 -5.58 -8.27 13.15
C ALA A 29 -5.83 -7.73 14.57
N GLU A 30 -5.27 -6.57 14.92
CA GLU A 30 -5.52 -5.91 16.20
C GLU A 30 -6.98 -5.49 16.39
N ARG A 31 -7.65 -5.04 15.32
CA ARG A 31 -9.08 -4.70 15.36
C ARG A 31 -9.95 -5.94 15.53
N THR A 32 -9.64 -7.03 14.84
CA THR A 32 -10.47 -8.25 14.82
C THR A 32 -10.26 -9.10 16.08
N LEU A 33 -9.01 -9.25 16.54
CA LEU A 33 -8.66 -10.16 17.63
C LEU A 33 -8.39 -9.43 18.95
N GLY A 34 -8.19 -8.12 18.92
CA GLY A 34 -7.74 -7.32 20.05
C GLY A 34 -6.21 -7.19 20.12
N LYS A 35 -5.72 -6.12 20.75
CA LYS A 35 -4.28 -5.94 20.97
C LYS A 35 -3.74 -6.97 21.95
N ASN A 36 -2.55 -7.50 21.68
CA ASN A 36 -1.84 -8.48 22.51
C ASN A 36 -2.56 -9.82 22.74
N THR A 37 -3.58 -10.14 21.93
CA THR A 37 -4.29 -11.43 22.03
C THR A 37 -3.67 -12.53 21.17
N PHE A 38 -2.69 -12.17 20.34
CA PHE A 38 -2.00 -13.07 19.43
C PHE A 38 -0.49 -12.87 19.44
N GLU A 39 0.22 -13.92 19.03
CA GLU A 39 1.66 -13.96 18.85
C GLU A 39 1.96 -14.49 17.45
N PHE A 40 2.84 -13.82 16.69
CA PHE A 40 3.26 -14.33 15.39
C PHE A 40 4.45 -15.25 15.52
N ILE A 41 4.34 -16.42 14.91
CA ILE A 41 5.49 -17.27 14.63
C ILE A 41 6.09 -16.79 13.31
N ARG A 42 7.34 -16.30 13.35
CA ARG A 42 8.05 -15.91 12.13
C ARG A 42 8.43 -17.15 11.33
N CYS A 43 7.68 -17.43 10.27
CA CYS A 43 8.05 -18.41 9.25
C CYS A 43 8.79 -17.69 8.11
N PRO A 44 10.10 -17.91 7.92
CA PRO A 44 10.83 -17.28 6.83
C PRO A 44 10.26 -17.74 5.49
N ILE A 45 9.81 -16.79 4.66
CA ILE A 45 9.44 -17.06 3.28
C ILE A 45 10.75 -17.28 2.51
N GLN A 46 11.10 -18.55 2.30
CA GLN A 46 12.20 -18.91 1.43
C GLN A 46 11.75 -18.66 -0.01
N ARG A 47 12.47 -17.86 -0.79
CA ARG A 47 12.26 -17.77 -2.24
C ARG A 47 13.47 -18.38 -2.94
N ALA A 48 13.27 -19.43 -3.73
CA ALA A 48 14.30 -19.90 -4.63
C ALA A 48 14.29 -19.02 -5.89
N LYS A 49 15.47 -18.72 -6.48
CA LYS A 49 15.58 -17.89 -7.70
C LYS A 49 14.70 -18.36 -8.87
N HIS A 50 14.30 -19.63 -8.88
CA HIS A 50 13.65 -20.27 -10.02
C HIS A 50 12.35 -21.01 -9.68
N ARG A 51 11.88 -20.96 -8.42
CA ARG A 51 10.69 -21.72 -8.01
C ARG A 51 10.01 -21.12 -6.79
N ALA A 52 8.69 -21.19 -6.80
CA ALA A 52 7.87 -20.97 -5.63
C ALA A 52 8.26 -21.95 -4.51
N VAL A 53 8.32 -21.47 -3.26
CA VAL A 53 8.52 -22.36 -2.12
C VAL A 53 7.21 -22.43 -1.35
N PRO A 54 6.57 -23.60 -1.28
CA PRO A 54 5.38 -23.79 -0.48
C PRO A 54 5.68 -23.56 1.00
N ILE A 55 4.76 -22.90 1.69
CA ILE A 55 4.80 -22.65 3.11
C ILE A 55 3.94 -23.70 3.80
N LYS A 56 4.42 -24.26 4.90
CA LYS A 56 3.64 -25.17 5.73
C LYS A 56 2.55 -24.38 6.48
N GLY A 57 1.29 -24.77 6.31
CA GLY A 57 0.17 -24.21 7.04
C GLY A 57 0.20 -24.59 8.52
N CYS A 58 -0.51 -23.81 9.34
CA CYS A 58 -0.70 -24.12 10.76
C CYS A 58 -1.91 -25.07 10.89
N GLY A 59 -1.68 -26.29 11.35
CA GLY A 59 -2.71 -27.32 11.50
C GLY A 59 -2.13 -28.54 12.24
N GLY A 60 -2.48 -28.68 13.51
CA GLY A 60 -1.94 -29.66 14.46
C GLY A 60 -2.70 -30.99 14.53
N GLY A 61 -3.43 -31.38 13.48
CA GLY A 61 -4.20 -32.64 13.43
C GLY A 61 -3.45 -33.78 12.72
N LYS A 62 -3.85 -35.03 12.97
CA LYS A 62 -3.27 -36.30 12.47
C LYS A 62 -3.30 -36.50 10.93
N GLN A 63 -3.53 -35.46 10.13
CA GLN A 63 -3.53 -35.56 8.67
C GLN A 63 -2.45 -34.65 8.06
N GLU A 64 -1.99 -35.08 6.90
CA GLU A 64 -0.81 -34.66 6.15
C GLU A 64 -0.52 -33.15 6.21
N SER A 65 0.77 -32.81 6.29
CA SER A 65 1.29 -31.45 6.25
C SER A 65 0.66 -30.64 5.10
N ASN A 66 -0.28 -29.76 5.43
CA ASN A 66 -0.91 -28.87 4.46
C ASN A 66 0.10 -27.82 4.02
N PHE A 67 0.54 -27.89 2.77
CA PHE A 67 1.38 -26.86 2.17
C PHE A 67 0.54 -25.89 1.35
N TYR A 68 0.94 -24.63 1.38
CA TYR A 68 0.29 -23.52 0.71
C TYR A 68 1.30 -22.75 -0.12
N ILE A 69 0.89 -22.32 -1.31
CA ILE A 69 1.72 -21.56 -2.25
C ILE A 69 1.05 -20.21 -2.52
N LEU A 70 1.83 -19.13 -2.67
CA LEU A 70 1.28 -17.83 -3.02
C LEU A 70 0.53 -17.94 -4.35
N ALA A 71 -0.68 -17.40 -4.43
CA ALA A 71 -1.53 -17.57 -5.61
C ALA A 71 -0.86 -17.11 -6.92
N VAL A 72 -0.12 -15.99 -6.87
CA VAL A 72 0.65 -15.48 -8.02
C VAL A 72 1.72 -16.47 -8.46
N ASP A 73 2.44 -17.06 -7.51
CA ASP A 73 3.49 -18.04 -7.83
C ASP A 73 2.88 -19.33 -8.39
N ALA A 74 1.76 -19.79 -7.81
CA ALA A 74 1.00 -20.94 -8.26
C ALA A 74 0.47 -20.76 -9.69
N LEU A 75 0.03 -19.55 -10.02
CA LEU A 75 -0.40 -19.15 -11.36
C LEU A 75 0.73 -19.32 -12.38
N PHE A 76 1.91 -18.77 -12.09
CA PHE A 76 3.05 -18.89 -12.99
C PHE A 76 3.53 -20.35 -13.15
N GLU A 77 3.53 -21.13 -12.06
CA GLU A 77 3.89 -22.55 -12.12
C GLU A 77 2.88 -23.35 -12.95
N TYR A 78 1.59 -23.09 -12.79
CA TYR A 78 0.53 -23.71 -13.59
C TYR A 78 0.63 -23.34 -15.07
N LEU A 79 0.73 -22.05 -15.42
CA LEU A 79 0.85 -21.60 -16.81
C LEU A 79 2.11 -22.18 -17.48
N ARG A 80 3.23 -22.22 -16.76
CA ARG A 80 4.45 -22.88 -17.25
C ARG A 80 4.20 -24.35 -17.56
N SER A 81 3.53 -25.06 -16.65
CA SER A 81 3.17 -26.48 -16.85
C SER A 81 2.21 -26.67 -18.02
N ALA A 82 1.21 -25.82 -18.18
CA ALA A 82 0.24 -25.90 -19.28
C ALA A 82 0.88 -25.62 -20.65
N ILE A 83 1.66 -24.55 -20.76
CA ILE A 83 2.26 -24.11 -22.03
C ILE A 83 3.42 -25.02 -22.44
N PHE A 84 4.36 -25.29 -21.53
CA PHE A 84 5.59 -26.02 -21.88
C PHE A 84 5.53 -27.50 -21.56
N GLY A 85 4.85 -27.89 -20.48
CA GLY A 85 4.69 -29.28 -20.07
C GLY A 85 3.63 -29.98 -20.92
N ALA A 86 2.37 -29.59 -20.75
CA ALA A 86 1.24 -30.19 -21.47
C ALA A 86 1.22 -29.79 -22.96
N LYS A 87 1.95 -28.75 -23.37
CA LYS A 87 1.93 -28.19 -24.74
C LYS A 87 0.51 -27.89 -25.19
N LEU A 88 -0.27 -27.26 -24.31
CA LEU A 88 -1.71 -27.10 -24.45
C LEU A 88 -2.12 -26.43 -25.76
N LEU A 89 -1.34 -25.43 -26.20
CA LEU A 89 -1.57 -24.73 -27.48
C LEU A 89 -1.29 -25.58 -28.73
N GLN A 90 -0.59 -26.72 -28.58
CA GLN A 90 -0.24 -27.62 -29.69
C GLN A 90 -1.16 -28.85 -29.73
N LYS A 91 -1.64 -29.31 -28.57
CA LYS A 91 -2.43 -30.54 -28.46
C LYS A 91 -3.94 -30.33 -28.55
N ILE A 92 -4.43 -29.16 -28.14
CA ILE A 92 -5.86 -28.89 -28.18
C ILE A 92 -6.31 -28.77 -29.63
N SER A 93 -7.26 -29.61 -30.00
CA SER A 93 -7.85 -29.66 -31.34
C SER A 93 -9.18 -28.91 -31.45
N ASN A 94 -9.84 -28.64 -30.32
CA ASN A 94 -11.15 -27.99 -30.28
C ASN A 94 -11.23 -26.92 -29.18
N PHE A 95 -12.02 -25.87 -29.43
CA PHE A 95 -12.17 -24.75 -28.51
C PHE A 95 -12.92 -25.12 -27.22
N ASP A 96 -13.79 -26.14 -27.26
CA ASP A 96 -14.56 -26.58 -26.09
C ASP A 96 -13.65 -27.16 -24.99
N GLU A 97 -12.63 -27.90 -25.37
CA GLU A 97 -11.61 -28.44 -24.46
C GLU A 97 -10.76 -27.32 -23.86
N PHE A 98 -10.40 -26.31 -24.66
CA PHE A 98 -9.74 -25.11 -24.17
C PHE A 98 -10.61 -24.35 -23.15
N SER A 99 -11.89 -24.16 -23.46
CA SER A 99 -12.86 -23.48 -22.61
C SER A 99 -13.06 -24.21 -21.27
N ARG A 100 -13.10 -25.56 -21.28
CA ARG A 100 -13.16 -26.37 -20.05
C ARG A 100 -11.94 -26.15 -19.15
N ILE A 101 -10.74 -26.14 -19.73
CA ILE A 101 -9.50 -25.91 -18.97
C ILE A 101 -9.45 -24.49 -18.41
N LEU A 102 -9.89 -23.48 -19.17
CA LEU A 102 -10.02 -22.11 -18.68
C LEU A 102 -11.05 -21.97 -17.55
N SER A 103 -12.16 -22.71 -17.65
CA SER A 103 -13.20 -22.70 -16.60
C SER A 103 -12.67 -23.30 -15.30
N ASP A 104 -11.95 -24.42 -15.37
CA ASP A 104 -11.29 -25.03 -14.21
C ASP A 104 -10.24 -24.09 -13.60
N PHE A 105 -9.53 -23.35 -14.44
CA PHE A 105 -8.56 -22.33 -14.03
C PHE A 105 -9.23 -21.16 -13.27
N GLN A 106 -10.35 -20.63 -13.79
CA GLN A 106 -11.10 -19.55 -13.14
C GLN A 106 -11.69 -19.94 -11.78
N ASN A 107 -12.01 -21.22 -11.58
CA ASN A 107 -12.51 -21.72 -10.30
C ASN A 107 -11.44 -21.74 -9.19
N VAL A 108 -10.16 -21.73 -9.54
CA VAL A 108 -9.04 -21.76 -8.58
C VAL A 108 -8.46 -20.36 -8.35
N PHE A 109 -8.35 -19.56 -9.40
CA PHE A 109 -7.81 -18.20 -9.33
C PHE A 109 -8.95 -17.18 -9.33
N THR A 110 -9.30 -16.67 -8.15
CA THR A 110 -10.33 -15.64 -8.00
C THR A 110 -9.86 -14.29 -8.52
N VAL A 111 -10.78 -13.51 -9.10
CA VAL A 111 -10.53 -12.18 -9.69
C VAL A 111 -10.26 -11.10 -8.62
N GLU A 112 -10.54 -11.36 -7.34
CA GLU A 112 -10.30 -10.39 -6.27
C GLU A 112 -8.81 -10.29 -5.91
N PHE A 113 -8.07 -9.48 -6.69
CA PHE A 113 -6.64 -9.20 -6.51
C PHE A 113 -6.32 -8.20 -5.38
N ASN A 114 -7.32 -7.77 -4.60
CA ASN A 114 -7.13 -6.68 -3.64
C ASN A 114 -6.17 -7.06 -2.50
N ARG A 115 -5.94 -8.36 -2.27
CA ARG A 115 -5.01 -8.85 -1.25
C ARG A 115 -4.27 -10.11 -1.71
N PRO A 116 -2.98 -10.26 -1.37
CA PRO A 116 -2.28 -11.52 -1.52
C PRO A 116 -3.01 -12.64 -0.77
N TYR A 117 -3.05 -13.82 -1.36
CA TYR A 117 -3.61 -15.03 -0.75
C TYR A 117 -2.77 -16.25 -1.15
N PHE A 118 -2.91 -17.31 -0.37
CA PHE A 118 -2.24 -18.58 -0.62
C PHE A 118 -3.26 -19.66 -0.95
N ILE A 119 -2.86 -20.57 -1.85
CA ILE A 119 -3.67 -21.69 -2.32
C ILE A 119 -3.07 -22.97 -1.75
N ARG A 120 -3.93 -23.86 -1.24
CA ARG A 120 -3.48 -25.18 -0.78
C ARG A 120 -2.93 -25.99 -1.95
N MET A 121 -1.76 -26.58 -1.77
CA MET A 121 -1.09 -27.35 -2.83
C MET A 121 -1.93 -28.49 -3.40
N SER A 122 -2.78 -29.13 -2.60
CA SER A 122 -3.68 -30.18 -3.09
C SER A 122 -4.68 -29.69 -4.15
N VAL A 123 -5.13 -28.44 -4.04
CA VAL A 123 -5.99 -27.79 -5.05
C VAL A 123 -5.22 -27.62 -6.36
N MET A 124 -3.98 -27.14 -6.26
CA MET A 124 -3.11 -26.98 -7.43
C MET A 124 -2.76 -28.31 -8.10
N ASN A 125 -2.43 -29.34 -7.32
CA ASN A 125 -2.16 -30.67 -7.84
C ASN A 125 -3.38 -31.25 -8.57
N GLY A 126 -4.59 -31.05 -8.02
CA GLY A 126 -5.83 -31.44 -8.66
C GLY A 126 -6.08 -30.70 -9.97
N LEU A 127 -5.79 -29.40 -10.03
CA LEU A 127 -5.90 -28.61 -11.26
C LEU A 127 -4.89 -29.07 -12.33
N SER A 128 -3.62 -29.26 -11.94
CA SER A 128 -2.57 -29.73 -12.84
C SER A 128 -2.81 -31.14 -13.37
N ALA A 129 -3.42 -32.03 -12.59
CA ALA A 129 -3.75 -33.39 -13.02
C ALA A 129 -4.85 -33.43 -14.10
N LYS A 130 -5.66 -32.37 -14.21
CA LYS A 130 -6.68 -32.24 -15.26
C LYS A 130 -6.14 -31.71 -16.58
N LEU A 131 -4.90 -31.23 -16.61
CA LEU A 131 -4.26 -30.90 -17.88
C LEU A 131 -4.18 -32.16 -18.74
N PRO A 132 -4.30 -32.05 -20.07
CA PRO A 132 -4.17 -33.19 -20.96
C PRO A 132 -2.80 -33.84 -20.71
N SER A 133 -2.80 -35.00 -20.06
CA SER A 133 -1.59 -35.79 -19.86
C SER A 133 -1.09 -36.27 -21.22
N GLU A 134 0.22 -36.50 -21.35
CA GLU A 134 0.81 -37.07 -22.57
C GLU A 134 0.09 -38.38 -22.94
N CYS A 135 -0.83 -38.31 -23.91
CA CYS A 135 -1.40 -39.49 -24.55
C CYS A 135 -0.32 -40.08 -25.47
N ASP A 136 0.25 -41.21 -25.05
CA ASP A 136 1.21 -42.04 -25.79
C ASP A 136 0.61 -42.77 -27.02
N GLU A 137 -0.52 -42.32 -27.59
CA GLU A 137 -1.17 -43.04 -28.71
C GLU A 137 -1.56 -42.17 -29.92
N CYS A 138 -1.08 -40.93 -30.05
CA CYS A 138 -1.39 -40.10 -31.23
C CYS A 138 -0.39 -40.19 -32.39
N GLU A 139 0.60 -41.09 -32.37
CA GLU A 139 1.51 -41.29 -33.51
C GLU A 139 0.99 -42.29 -34.57
N LYS A 140 -0.22 -42.85 -34.42
CA LYS A 140 -0.73 -43.83 -35.39
C LYS A 140 -1.79 -43.26 -36.32
N LYS A 141 -1.29 -42.90 -37.51
CA LYS A 141 -1.96 -42.75 -38.81
C LYS A 141 -2.73 -41.45 -39.04
N THR A 142 -2.09 -40.52 -39.75
CA THR A 142 -2.79 -39.69 -40.72
C THR A 142 -2.85 -40.44 -42.06
N PRO A 143 -4.03 -40.87 -42.55
CA PRO A 143 -4.24 -40.91 -43.99
C PRO A 143 -4.34 -39.46 -44.47
N ASP A 144 -3.74 -39.14 -45.61
CA ASP A 144 -3.95 -37.89 -46.33
C ASP A 144 -5.45 -37.65 -46.54
N VAL A 145 -6.06 -36.86 -45.66
CA VAL A 145 -7.39 -36.30 -45.87
C VAL A 145 -7.18 -34.91 -46.43
N GLN A 146 -7.49 -34.74 -47.70
CA GLN A 146 -7.57 -33.43 -48.34
C GLN A 146 -8.60 -32.58 -47.58
N ILE A 147 -8.12 -31.56 -46.87
CA ILE A 147 -8.96 -30.62 -46.13
C ILE A 147 -9.46 -29.56 -47.12
N SER A 148 -10.66 -29.77 -47.66
CA SER A 148 -11.34 -28.76 -48.48
C SER A 148 -12.20 -27.77 -47.66
N SER A 149 -12.09 -27.77 -46.33
CA SER A 149 -12.80 -26.84 -45.42
C SER A 149 -11.87 -25.85 -44.69
N GLN A 150 -10.65 -25.64 -45.19
CA GLN A 150 -9.53 -25.04 -44.43
C GLN A 150 -9.56 -23.50 -44.27
N ASN A 151 -10.51 -22.81 -44.89
CA ASN A 151 -10.42 -21.35 -45.03
C ASN A 151 -10.95 -20.58 -43.80
N ASP A 152 -11.99 -21.09 -43.12
CA ASP A 152 -12.64 -20.35 -42.02
C ASP A 152 -11.82 -20.43 -40.72
N SER A 153 -11.29 -21.61 -40.38
CA SER A 153 -10.47 -21.80 -39.17
C SER A 153 -9.10 -21.13 -39.24
N GLN A 154 -8.49 -21.03 -40.43
CA GLN A 154 -7.24 -20.27 -40.61
C GLN A 154 -7.48 -18.76 -40.48
N MET A 155 -8.65 -18.28 -40.92
CA MET A 155 -9.04 -16.88 -40.77
C MET A 155 -9.21 -16.51 -39.28
N GLU A 156 -9.84 -17.37 -38.47
CA GLU A 156 -9.99 -17.16 -37.03
C GLU A 156 -8.64 -17.17 -36.27
N PHE A 157 -7.74 -18.11 -36.59
CA PHE A 157 -6.40 -18.13 -35.98
C PHE A 157 -5.56 -16.90 -36.35
N SER A 158 -5.67 -16.41 -37.58
CA SER A 158 -4.95 -15.19 -38.00
C SER A 158 -5.48 -13.94 -37.28
N LYS A 159 -6.79 -13.88 -37.02
CA LYS A 159 -7.42 -12.83 -36.23
C LYS A 159 -6.91 -12.85 -34.78
N PHE A 160 -6.87 -14.02 -34.16
CA PHE A 160 -6.34 -14.20 -32.81
C PHE A 160 -4.86 -13.81 -32.69
N LEU A 161 -4.02 -14.16 -33.66
CA LEU A 161 -2.61 -13.77 -33.68
C LEU A 161 -2.42 -12.24 -33.82
N ASN A 162 -3.28 -11.58 -34.58
CA ASN A 162 -3.27 -10.11 -34.67
C ASN A 162 -3.69 -9.46 -33.35
N GLU A 163 -4.76 -9.96 -32.71
CA GLU A 163 -5.18 -9.48 -31.39
C GLU A 163 -4.09 -9.66 -30.33
N LEU A 164 -3.40 -10.80 -30.32
CA LEU A 164 -2.24 -11.02 -29.44
C LEU A 164 -1.09 -10.05 -29.70
N ASN A 165 -0.82 -9.71 -30.95
CA ASN A 165 0.21 -8.74 -31.29
C ASN A 165 -0.15 -7.31 -30.86
N GLU A 166 -1.41 -6.92 -30.96
CA GLU A 166 -1.88 -5.63 -30.46
C GLU A 166 -1.81 -5.55 -28.93
N ILE A 167 -2.28 -6.59 -28.23
CA ILE A 167 -2.14 -6.69 -26.75
C ILE A 167 -0.67 -6.60 -26.34
N LYS A 168 0.23 -7.25 -27.07
CA LYS A 168 1.68 -7.18 -26.79
C LYS A 168 2.22 -5.76 -26.93
N LYS A 169 1.79 -5.00 -27.95
CA LYS A 169 2.18 -3.59 -28.11
C LYS A 169 1.64 -2.72 -26.97
N GLU A 170 0.40 -2.93 -26.57
CA GLU A 170 -0.22 -2.20 -25.46
C GLU A 170 0.53 -2.46 -24.14
N LEU A 171 0.91 -3.72 -23.88
CA LEU A 171 1.74 -4.09 -22.73
C LEU A 171 3.10 -3.39 -22.72
N GLU A 172 3.77 -3.31 -23.87
CA GLU A 172 5.06 -2.61 -23.99
C GLU A 172 4.91 -1.10 -23.75
N ASN A 173 3.84 -0.49 -24.28
CA ASN A 173 3.53 0.92 -24.03
C ASN A 173 3.22 1.18 -22.55
N LEU A 174 2.44 0.31 -21.91
CA LEU A 174 2.10 0.42 -20.50
C LEU A 174 3.34 0.31 -19.61
N LYS A 175 4.23 -0.63 -19.92
CA LYS A 175 5.53 -0.81 -19.24
C LYS A 175 6.39 0.45 -19.34
N ASN A 176 6.54 1.02 -20.54
CA ASN A 176 7.32 2.24 -20.75
C ASN A 176 6.71 3.44 -19.99
N ASN A 177 5.39 3.53 -19.91
CA ASN A 177 4.72 4.57 -19.12
C ASN A 177 4.93 4.38 -17.62
N TYR A 178 4.86 3.14 -17.13
CA TYR A 178 5.13 2.82 -15.73
C TYR A 178 6.56 3.20 -15.33
N GLU A 179 7.55 2.88 -16.16
CA GLU A 179 8.95 3.22 -15.92
C GLU A 179 9.16 4.74 -15.80
N LYS A 180 8.53 5.53 -16.68
CA LYS A 180 8.54 7.01 -16.58
C LYS A 180 7.91 7.52 -15.28
N VAL A 181 6.81 6.91 -14.84
CA VAL A 181 6.13 7.32 -13.60
C VAL A 181 7.05 7.06 -12.40
N VAL A 182 7.63 5.85 -12.31
CA VAL A 182 8.54 5.47 -11.23
C VAL A 182 9.76 6.40 -11.16
N GLU A 183 10.37 6.72 -12.32
CA GLU A 183 11.48 7.68 -12.35
C GLU A 183 11.06 9.09 -11.91
N SER A 184 9.86 9.53 -12.29
CA SER A 184 9.35 10.85 -11.89
C SER A 184 9.02 10.93 -10.40
N GLU A 185 8.54 9.84 -9.80
CA GLU A 185 8.28 9.74 -8.36
C GLU A 185 9.59 9.76 -7.56
N ALA A 186 10.60 9.00 -8.00
CA ALA A 186 11.92 9.02 -7.35
C ALA A 186 12.54 10.43 -7.33
N LYS A 187 12.42 11.18 -8.43
CA LYS A 187 12.89 12.57 -8.51
C LYS A 187 12.14 13.49 -7.54
N LYS A 188 10.81 13.36 -7.45
CA LYS A 188 10.00 14.15 -6.50
C LYS A 188 10.37 13.85 -5.05
N GLU A 189 10.66 12.59 -4.73
CA GLU A 189 11.07 12.19 -3.38
C GLU A 189 12.45 12.77 -3.00
N GLU A 190 13.39 12.79 -3.95
CA GLU A 190 14.69 13.44 -3.76
C GLU A 190 14.55 14.96 -3.52
N GLU A 191 13.73 15.65 -4.33
CA GLU A 191 13.46 17.08 -4.15
C GLU A 191 12.78 17.36 -2.80
N LEU A 192 11.83 16.53 -2.39
CA LEU A 192 11.16 16.66 -1.10
C LEU A 192 12.14 16.46 0.07
N SER A 193 13.11 15.56 -0.08
CA SER A 193 14.16 15.35 0.93
C SER A 193 15.05 16.60 1.08
N LYS A 194 15.47 17.20 -0.03
CA LYS A 194 16.28 18.44 -0.02
C LYS A 194 15.55 19.61 0.65
N LEU A 195 14.27 19.80 0.31
CA LEU A 195 13.45 20.86 0.92
C LEU A 195 13.25 20.66 2.42
N LYS A 196 13.11 19.41 2.88
CA LYS A 196 13.00 19.11 4.33
C LYS A 196 14.28 19.48 5.07
N GLU A 197 15.44 19.15 4.52
CA GLU A 197 16.74 19.48 5.10
C GLU A 197 16.96 21.00 5.20
N GLU A 198 16.68 21.73 4.12
CA GLU A 198 16.78 23.19 4.10
C GLU A 198 15.84 23.84 5.13
N LEU A 199 14.61 23.36 5.23
CA LEU A 199 13.65 23.82 6.22
C LEU A 199 14.14 23.58 7.67
N THR A 200 14.78 22.44 7.94
CA THR A 200 15.32 22.15 9.27
C THR A 200 16.48 23.07 9.64
N LEU A 201 17.39 23.32 8.69
CA LEU A 201 18.52 24.23 8.88
C LEU A 201 18.04 25.66 9.14
N GLU A 202 17.04 26.12 8.40
CA GLU A 202 16.48 27.46 8.57
C GLU A 202 15.74 27.62 9.90
N LYS A 203 15.04 26.58 10.36
CA LYS A 203 14.42 26.58 11.70
C LYS A 203 15.46 26.66 12.81
N GLU A 204 16.60 26.00 12.66
CA GLU A 204 17.69 26.04 13.64
C GLU A 204 18.34 27.42 13.71
N LYS A 205 18.66 28.03 12.57
CA LYS A 205 19.15 29.42 12.51
C LYS A 205 18.18 30.40 13.16
N ASN A 206 16.88 30.28 12.87
CA ASN A 206 15.87 31.13 13.47
C ASN A 206 15.73 30.91 14.98
N ARG A 207 15.96 29.69 15.48
CA ARG A 207 15.99 29.42 16.91
C ARG A 207 17.18 30.09 17.59
N GLU A 208 18.36 30.03 16.97
CA GLU A 208 19.58 30.66 17.49
C GLU A 208 19.42 32.18 17.58
N THR A 209 18.92 32.83 16.53
CA THR A 209 18.69 34.29 16.53
C THR A 209 17.70 34.72 17.61
N ILE A 210 16.62 33.97 17.83
CA ILE A 210 15.66 34.23 18.92
C ILE A 210 16.34 34.14 20.29
N LEU A 211 17.23 33.17 20.51
CA LEU A 211 17.94 33.02 21.78
C LEU A 211 18.89 34.19 22.04
N THR A 212 19.62 34.63 21.02
CA THR A 212 20.52 35.79 21.10
C THR A 212 19.74 37.06 21.44
N LEU A 213 18.65 37.35 20.72
CA LEU A 213 17.80 38.52 20.99
C LEU A 213 17.18 38.47 22.40
N LYS A 214 16.81 37.28 22.89
CA LYS A 214 16.32 37.13 24.28
C LYS A 214 17.40 37.44 25.30
N ALA A 215 18.64 37.01 25.07
CA ALA A 215 19.76 37.30 25.96
C ALA A 215 20.09 38.81 25.99
N GLU A 216 20.09 39.46 24.82
CA GLU A 216 20.29 40.92 24.70
C GLU A 216 19.18 41.71 25.39
N ASN A 217 17.91 41.32 25.19
CA ASN A 217 16.79 41.96 25.86
C ASN A 217 16.87 41.81 27.38
N ALA A 218 17.21 40.61 27.89
CA ALA A 218 17.40 40.41 29.32
C ALA A 218 18.57 41.23 29.89
N ALA A 219 19.65 41.43 29.13
CA ALA A 219 20.75 42.31 29.52
C ALA A 219 20.30 43.79 29.55
N ASN A 220 19.53 44.23 28.54
CA ASN A 220 18.98 45.57 28.49
C ASN A 220 18.01 45.85 29.65
N GLU A 221 17.13 44.90 29.99
CA GLU A 221 16.24 44.99 31.15
C GLU A 221 17.02 45.18 32.46
N ARG A 222 18.14 44.46 32.65
CA ARG A 222 19.00 44.62 33.83
C ARG A 222 19.65 46.00 33.89
N VAL A 223 20.11 46.53 32.75
CA VAL A 223 20.69 47.89 32.69
C VAL A 223 19.63 48.93 33.03
N ILE A 224 18.42 48.81 32.49
CA ILE A 224 17.30 49.69 32.81
C ILE A 224 17.01 49.65 34.32
N GLN A 225 16.97 48.46 34.93
CA GLN A 225 16.75 48.38 36.38
C GLN A 225 17.87 48.98 37.20
N GLN A 226 19.13 48.78 36.82
CA GLN A 226 20.25 49.44 37.51
C GLN A 226 20.18 50.97 37.41
N LEU A 227 19.68 51.52 36.29
CA LEU A 227 19.47 52.96 36.16
C LEU A 227 18.33 53.44 37.06
N LEU A 228 17.20 52.72 37.09
CA LEU A 228 16.06 53.02 37.96
C LEU A 228 16.46 52.98 39.45
N ASP A 229 17.21 51.95 39.86
CA ASP A 229 17.70 51.81 41.24
C ASP A 229 18.61 52.98 41.66
N LYS A 230 19.42 53.52 40.73
CA LYS A 230 20.27 54.69 40.99
C LYS A 230 19.50 56.01 41.09
N LEU A 231 18.33 56.11 40.46
CA LEU A 231 17.48 57.29 40.53
C LEU A 231 16.58 57.30 41.78
N THR A 232 16.24 56.13 42.31
CA THR A 232 15.36 55.96 43.48
C THR A 232 15.80 56.73 44.75
N PRO A 233 17.10 56.87 45.10
CA PRO A 233 17.53 57.66 46.25
C PRO A 233 17.42 59.18 46.07
N ILE A 234 17.48 59.67 44.82
CA ILE A 234 17.53 61.12 44.52
C ILE A 234 16.14 61.77 44.74
N SER A 235 15.05 61.02 44.50
CA SER A 235 13.67 61.47 44.76
C SER A 235 13.30 61.58 46.25
N SER A 236 14.19 61.22 47.18
CA SER A 236 13.87 61.18 48.62
C SER A 236 14.54 62.27 49.47
N LYS A 237 15.31 63.19 48.85
CA LYS A 237 16.01 64.26 49.58
C LYS A 237 15.65 65.69 49.18
N GLU A 238 14.86 65.88 48.14
CA GLU A 238 14.18 67.14 47.85
C GLU A 238 12.67 66.85 47.81
N ASP A 239 11.89 67.75 48.40
CA ASP A 239 10.42 67.72 48.51
C ASP A 239 9.81 66.98 49.72
N ARG A 240 10.27 67.33 50.93
CA ARG A 240 9.32 67.57 52.04
C ARG A 240 8.80 69.02 51.96
N GLN A 241 8.14 69.40 50.87
CA GLN A 241 7.28 70.59 50.78
C GLN A 241 6.72 70.69 49.36
N ASN A 242 5.64 69.96 49.09
CA ASN A 242 4.53 70.28 48.17
C ASN A 242 3.84 68.97 47.77
N ALA A 243 2.90 68.52 48.61
CA ALA A 243 1.97 67.48 48.21
C ALA A 243 0.97 68.10 47.23
N VAL A 244 1.17 67.86 45.93
CA VAL A 244 0.10 67.86 44.94
C VAL A 244 -0.20 66.39 44.64
N GLU A 245 -1.44 65.99 44.89
CA GLU A 245 -1.94 64.67 44.58
C GLU A 245 -1.87 64.41 43.07
N GLU A 246 -0.91 63.60 42.62
CA GLU A 246 -0.96 62.99 41.30
C GLU A 246 -1.54 61.58 41.40
N ALA A 247 -2.65 61.36 40.69
CA ALA A 247 -3.28 60.05 40.58
C ALA A 247 -2.33 59.04 39.91
N PRO A 248 -2.42 57.73 40.22
CA PRO A 248 -1.50 56.74 39.68
C PRO A 248 -1.66 56.59 38.15
N PHE A 249 -0.57 56.80 37.41
CA PHE A 249 -0.52 56.59 35.98
C PHE A 249 -0.55 55.08 35.65
N ASP A 250 -1.61 54.64 34.94
CA ASP A 250 -1.83 53.24 34.58
C ASP A 250 -1.10 52.85 33.28
N TRP A 251 0.03 52.18 33.45
CA TRP A 251 0.86 51.65 32.35
C TRP A 251 0.17 50.59 31.49
N ARG A 252 -0.98 50.03 31.89
CA ARG A 252 -1.71 49.03 31.07
C ARG A 252 -2.39 49.62 29.83
N SER A 253 -2.44 50.94 29.71
CA SER A 253 -3.12 51.64 28.61
C SER A 253 -2.29 51.75 27.32
N LEU A 254 -1.01 51.37 27.34
CA LEU A 254 -0.14 51.38 26.15
C LEU A 254 -0.10 50.01 25.46
N SER A 255 -1.22 49.59 24.89
CA SER A 255 -1.22 48.53 23.88
C SER A 255 -0.73 49.12 22.55
N TYR A 256 0.50 48.78 22.13
CA TYR A 256 1.01 49.09 20.80
C TYR A 256 0.05 48.56 19.72
N GLY A 257 -0.39 49.47 18.85
CA GLY A 257 -1.32 49.18 17.77
C GLY A 257 -0.76 48.16 16.77
N ASN A 258 -1.43 47.03 16.67
CA ASN A 258 -1.19 46.08 15.60
C ASN A 258 -1.93 46.57 14.35
N SER A 259 -1.21 47.20 13.43
CA SER A 259 -1.75 47.64 12.14
C SER A 259 -2.26 46.45 11.33
N LYS A 260 -3.59 46.36 11.21
CA LYS A 260 -4.28 45.50 10.24
C LYS A 260 -3.85 45.88 8.82
N LYS A 261 -3.13 44.98 8.15
CA LYS A 261 -2.91 45.02 6.70
C LYS A 261 -4.15 44.41 6.03
N LYS A 262 -4.98 45.23 5.40
CA LYS A 262 -5.96 44.77 4.41
C LYS A 262 -5.20 44.28 3.18
N ARG A 263 -5.44 43.03 2.76
CA ARG A 263 -5.55 42.66 1.36
C ARG A 263 -6.73 41.72 1.21
N THR A 264 -7.54 42.05 0.21
CA THR A 264 -8.79 41.46 -0.16
C THR A 264 -8.57 40.33 -1.18
N ASP A 265 -9.64 39.54 -1.34
CA ASP A 265 -10.02 38.73 -2.50
C ASP A 265 -9.47 37.31 -2.63
N GLY A 266 -10.40 36.34 -2.65
CA GLY A 266 -10.26 35.13 -3.48
C GLY A 266 -10.54 33.78 -2.82
N GLN A 267 -11.81 33.39 -2.79
CA GLN A 267 -12.32 31.99 -2.85
C GLN A 267 -12.12 31.03 -1.66
N LEU A 268 -13.20 30.93 -0.88
CA LEU A 268 -13.68 29.70 -0.26
C LEU A 268 -14.12 28.70 -1.34
N LEU A 269 -13.86 27.40 -1.11
CA LEU A 269 -14.86 26.34 -1.27
C LEU A 269 -14.37 25.08 -0.52
N ALA A 270 -14.84 24.94 0.71
CA ALA A 270 -15.03 23.64 1.35
C ALA A 270 -16.50 23.60 1.72
N GLU A 271 -17.31 22.87 0.96
CA GLU A 271 -18.66 22.49 1.37
C GLU A 271 -18.70 20.99 1.62
N HIS A 272 -19.14 20.71 2.85
CA HIS A 272 -19.47 19.40 3.38
C HIS A 272 -20.71 18.84 2.67
N VAL A 273 -20.61 17.56 2.30
CA VAL A 273 -21.74 16.73 1.86
C VAL A 273 -22.71 16.53 3.03
N VAL A 274 -23.98 16.88 2.82
CA VAL A 274 -25.11 16.45 3.64
C VAL A 274 -25.86 15.37 2.85
N MET A 275 -25.96 14.17 3.41
CA MET A 275 -26.92 13.15 2.99
C MET A 275 -27.94 12.99 4.11
N GLU A 276 -29.20 13.35 3.85
CA GLU A 276 -30.34 12.82 4.58
C GLU A 276 -31.28 12.14 3.58
N ALA A 277 -31.63 10.91 3.91
CA ALA A 277 -32.61 10.09 3.23
C ALA A 277 -34.00 10.41 3.77
N SER A 278 -34.97 10.63 2.88
CA SER A 278 -36.38 10.63 3.21
C SER A 278 -37.04 9.42 2.56
N GLY A 279 -37.57 8.54 3.42
CA GLY A 279 -38.57 7.56 3.07
C GLY A 279 -39.82 7.82 3.91
N GLU A 280 -40.96 7.90 3.24
CA GLU A 280 -42.24 7.31 3.61
C GLU A 280 -42.85 6.69 2.35
#